data_AF-A0ABD3RLC1-F1
#
_entry.id   AF-A0ABD3RLC1-F1
#
_cell.length_a   1.000
_cell.length_b   1.000
_cell.length_c   1.000
_cell.angle_alpha   90.00
_cell.angle_beta   90.00
_cell.angle_gamma   90.00
#
_symmetry.space_group_name_H-M   'P 1'
#
loop_
_entity.id
_entity.type
_entity.pdbx_description
1 polymer ?
#
loop_
_entity_poly.entity_id
_entity_poly.type
_entity_poly.pdbx_seq_one_letter_code
_entity_poly.pdbx_strand_id
1 'polypeptide(L)'
;MSRGGAGEYSRYCYREILPFTTMVVMECTNVGLNTLFKFATNRGMSRHVFIVYAYAIAAVVLLPSPFFSRRSRILPPLNSSIMLKILFLGIVGYTSQIMGYTGINYGSPTLASAMSNLAPAYTFVLAVIFRMEKVALSSTSSRAKIAGTIVSISGAFIVTFYKGQSISSTPSSPVSLHNSLQSSSQSNWMIGSLFLSVEYFLVPVWYIIQTHIMKEYPAELTIVFFYTSCVSFLAAVVGFFVEQDPSQWKIRPNVALASILCSGVFGCCINNAVHTWALHLRGPVYVAMFKPLSIAIAAAMGVIILGDTLYLGSIIGATIIAIGFYTVMWGKAKEEWGELDETTDLEISTPEKYPLLQSYRTEVAQKR
;
A
#
# COMPACT_ATOMS: atom_id res chain seq x y z
N MET A 1 25.17 9.21 -32.15
CA MET A 1 25.07 8.37 -30.93
C MET A 1 24.98 9.27 -29.71
N SER A 2 24.14 8.91 -28.71
CA SER A 2 23.92 9.62 -27.42
C SER A 2 22.84 10.72 -27.34
N ARG A 3 21.63 10.45 -27.86
CA ARG A 3 20.40 11.15 -27.40
C ARG A 3 19.23 10.23 -27.07
N GLY A 4 19.29 8.94 -27.46
CA GLY A 4 18.29 7.92 -27.11
C GLY A 4 18.46 7.33 -25.71
N GLY A 5 19.71 7.14 -25.25
CA GLY A 5 19.98 6.43 -23.98
C GLY A 5 19.53 7.16 -22.72
N ALA A 6 19.57 8.50 -22.68
CA ALA A 6 19.10 9.26 -21.51
C ALA A 6 17.56 9.22 -21.37
N GLY A 7 16.84 9.16 -22.50
CA GLY A 7 15.39 9.02 -22.52
C GLY A 7 14.94 7.62 -22.08
N GLU A 8 15.62 6.57 -22.55
CA GLU A 8 15.35 5.19 -22.15
C GLU A 8 15.71 4.93 -20.68
N TYR A 9 16.85 5.43 -20.21
CA TYR A 9 17.27 5.28 -18.80
C TYR A 9 16.33 6.04 -17.85
N SER A 10 15.90 7.24 -18.22
CA SER A 10 14.89 8.00 -17.46
C SER A 10 13.53 7.30 -17.46
N ARG A 11 13.14 6.66 -18.56
CA ARG A 11 11.89 5.91 -18.69
C ARG A 11 11.93 4.61 -17.88
N TYR A 12 13.07 3.93 -17.83
CA TYR A 12 13.32 2.73 -17.02
C TYR A 12 13.34 3.05 -15.52
N CYS A 13 14.09 4.07 -15.09
CA CYS A 13 14.10 4.53 -13.70
C CYS A 13 12.70 4.90 -13.20
N TYR A 14 11.91 5.57 -14.04
CA TYR A 14 10.54 5.98 -13.70
C TYR A 14 9.55 4.80 -13.67
N ARG A 15 9.71 3.80 -14.55
CA ARG A 15 8.81 2.63 -14.59
C ARG A 15 9.12 1.59 -13.53
N GLU A 16 10.38 1.25 -13.28
CA GLU A 16 10.74 0.09 -12.44
C GLU A 16 11.19 0.47 -11.03
N ILE A 17 12.15 1.40 -10.93
CA ILE A 17 12.79 1.73 -9.65
C ILE A 17 11.88 2.59 -8.78
N LEU A 18 11.24 3.59 -9.38
CA LEU A 18 10.41 4.54 -8.63
C LEU A 18 9.23 3.87 -7.91
N PRO A 19 8.41 2.99 -8.53
CA PRO A 19 7.33 2.30 -7.83
C PRO A 19 7.85 1.41 -6.69
N PHE A 20 8.96 0.70 -6.91
CA PHE A 20 9.55 -0.16 -5.89
C PHE A 20 10.02 0.65 -4.68
N THR A 21 10.86 1.68 -4.90
CA THR A 21 11.41 2.50 -3.82
C THR A 21 10.31 3.24 -3.06
N THR A 22 9.33 3.82 -3.77
CA THR A 22 8.22 4.53 -3.11
C THR A 22 7.37 3.58 -2.27
N MET A 23 7.07 2.37 -2.75
CA MET A 23 6.34 1.37 -1.97
C MET A 23 7.09 0.93 -0.71
N VAL A 24 8.41 0.70 -0.79
CA VAL A 24 9.22 0.38 0.39
C VAL A 24 9.20 1.53 1.42
N VAL A 25 9.39 2.78 0.96
CA VAL A 25 9.31 3.96 1.84
C VAL A 25 7.93 4.09 2.47
N MET A 26 6.87 3.75 1.74
CA MET A 26 5.49 3.78 2.24
C MET A 26 5.24 2.72 3.31
N GLU A 27 5.79 1.52 3.19
CA GLU A 27 5.72 0.51 4.25
C GLU A 27 6.51 0.92 5.49
N CYS A 28 7.70 1.50 5.33
CA CYS A 28 8.46 2.06 6.46
C CYS A 28 7.68 3.16 7.19
N THR A 29 7.07 4.04 6.42
CA THR A 29 6.23 5.13 6.93
C THR A 29 5.03 4.56 7.70
N ASN A 30 4.33 3.56 7.15
CA ASN A 30 3.16 2.95 7.80
C ASN A 30 3.51 2.30 9.15
N VAL A 31 4.63 1.57 9.25
CA VAL A 31 5.09 0.98 10.53
C VAL A 31 5.39 2.07 11.57
N GLY A 32 6.08 3.14 11.15
CA GLY A 32 6.36 4.29 12.01
C GLY A 32 5.09 5.01 12.49
N LEU A 33 4.16 5.27 11.58
CA LEU A 33 2.88 5.92 11.90
C LEU A 33 2.01 5.06 12.82
N ASN A 34 1.97 3.74 12.64
CA ASN A 34 1.24 2.84 13.55
C ASN A 34 1.84 2.85 14.96
N THR A 35 3.17 2.96 15.07
CA THR A 35 3.86 3.10 16.35
C THR A 35 3.54 4.43 17.01
N LEU A 36 3.58 5.52 16.25
CA LEU A 36 3.25 6.86 16.73
C LEU A 36 1.79 6.95 17.18
N PHE A 37 0.87 6.36 16.41
CA PHE A 37 -0.54 6.25 16.77
C PHE A 37 -0.72 5.50 18.10
N LYS A 38 -0.12 4.32 18.26
CA LYS A 38 -0.21 3.54 19.50
C LYS A 38 0.33 4.31 20.69
N PHE A 39 1.43 5.03 20.49
CA PHE A 39 2.03 5.85 21.54
C PHE A 39 1.10 7.00 21.95
N ALA A 40 0.41 7.63 20.99
CA ALA A 40 -0.56 8.68 21.27
C ALA A 40 -1.84 8.14 21.95
N THR A 41 -2.38 7.00 21.54
CA THR A 41 -3.58 6.41 22.17
C THR A 41 -3.29 5.90 23.58
N ASN A 42 -2.10 5.36 23.85
CA ASN A 42 -1.67 5.02 25.20
C ASN A 42 -1.61 6.24 26.15
N ARG A 43 -1.53 7.46 25.62
CA ARG A 43 -1.62 8.73 26.37
C ARG A 43 -3.03 9.33 26.40
N GLY A 44 -4.04 8.55 26.02
CA GLY A 44 -5.45 8.94 26.12
C GLY A 44 -6.04 9.62 24.88
N MET A 45 -5.36 9.59 23.72
CA MET A 45 -5.95 10.07 22.47
C MET A 45 -7.05 9.13 21.97
N SER A 46 -8.25 9.65 21.70
CA SER A 46 -9.31 8.87 21.05
C SER A 46 -8.94 8.52 19.60
N ARG A 47 -9.13 7.24 19.25
CA ARG A 47 -8.96 6.72 17.89
C ARG A 47 -9.94 7.31 16.88
N HIS A 48 -11.17 7.64 17.29
CA HIS A 48 -12.17 8.20 16.37
C HIS A 48 -11.78 9.63 16.00
N VAL A 49 -11.47 10.43 17.02
CA VAL A 49 -11.00 11.82 16.87
C VAL A 49 -9.73 11.87 16.02
N PHE A 50 -8.80 10.93 16.25
CA PHE A 50 -7.59 10.80 15.44
C PHE A 50 -7.88 10.62 13.94
N ILE A 51 -8.77 9.69 13.57
CA ILE A 51 -9.12 9.43 12.16
C ILE A 51 -9.76 10.68 11.54
N VAL A 52 -10.67 11.35 12.26
CA VAL A 52 -11.31 12.60 11.77
C VAL A 52 -10.28 13.62 11.36
N TYR A 53 -9.36 13.96 12.28
CA TYR A 53 -8.39 15.03 12.04
C TYR A 53 -7.31 14.63 11.06
N ALA A 54 -6.78 13.40 11.11
CA ALA A 54 -5.76 12.94 10.17
C ALA A 54 -6.29 12.97 8.72
N TYR A 55 -7.51 12.47 8.48
CA TYR A 55 -8.14 12.51 7.16
C TYR A 55 -8.59 13.92 6.76
N ALA A 56 -8.99 14.78 7.70
CA ALA A 56 -9.30 16.18 7.41
C ALA A 56 -8.07 16.94 6.94
N ILE A 57 -6.91 16.73 7.58
CA ILE A 57 -5.63 17.32 7.15
C ILE A 57 -5.30 16.87 5.73
N ALA A 58 -5.43 15.58 5.43
CA ALA A 58 -5.20 15.07 4.08
C ALA A 58 -6.14 15.70 3.04
N ALA A 59 -7.44 15.81 3.36
CA ALA A 59 -8.41 16.46 2.49
C ALA A 59 -8.07 17.94 2.23
N VAL A 60 -7.64 18.68 3.26
CA VAL A 60 -7.20 20.08 3.11
C VAL A 60 -5.95 20.19 2.23
N VAL A 61 -4.96 19.33 2.44
CA VAL A 61 -3.72 19.30 1.63
C VAL A 61 -4.03 18.98 0.17
N LEU A 62 -4.98 18.07 -0.08
CA LEU A 62 -5.36 17.63 -1.43
C LEU A 62 -6.45 18.51 -2.07
N LEU A 63 -7.02 19.46 -1.35
CA LEU A 63 -8.08 20.36 -1.84
C LEU A 63 -7.79 21.02 -3.19
N PRO A 64 -6.55 21.41 -3.53
CA PRO A 64 -6.27 22.01 -4.83
C PRO A 64 -6.41 21.01 -6.00
N SER A 65 -6.28 19.70 -5.76
CA SER A 65 -6.17 18.68 -6.82
C SER A 65 -7.34 18.65 -7.81
N PRO A 66 -8.62 18.73 -7.42
CA PRO A 66 -9.74 18.66 -8.36
C PRO A 66 -9.81 19.90 -9.28
N PHE A 67 -9.35 21.05 -8.79
CA PHE A 67 -9.36 22.31 -9.54
C PHE A 67 -8.26 22.33 -10.61
N PHE A 68 -7.09 21.75 -10.31
CA PHE A 68 -5.99 21.64 -11.27
C PHE A 68 -6.21 20.52 -12.29
N SER A 69 -6.81 19.39 -11.88
CA SER A 69 -7.11 18.27 -12.79
C SER A 69 -8.05 18.66 -13.94
N ARG A 70 -8.98 19.61 -13.73
CA ARG A 70 -9.91 20.11 -14.75
C ARG A 70 -9.23 20.85 -15.93
N ARG A 71 -7.97 21.27 -15.77
CA ARG A 71 -7.23 21.98 -16.84
C ARG A 71 -6.61 21.01 -17.87
N SER A 72 -6.54 19.71 -17.58
CA SER A 72 -6.15 18.67 -18.53
C SER A 72 -7.37 18.28 -19.37
N ARG A 73 -7.34 18.54 -20.69
CA ARG A 73 -8.45 18.35 -21.65
C ARG A 73 -8.93 16.89 -21.84
N ILE A 74 -8.48 15.93 -21.03
CA ILE A 74 -8.55 14.49 -21.35
C ILE A 74 -9.38 13.68 -20.32
N LEU A 75 -9.79 14.27 -19.19
CA LEU A 75 -10.55 13.54 -18.15
C LEU A 75 -12.06 13.53 -18.41
N PRO A 76 -12.74 12.38 -18.21
CA PRO A 76 -14.20 12.34 -18.26
C PRO A 76 -14.79 13.18 -17.12
N PRO A 77 -16.01 13.75 -17.26
CA PRO A 77 -16.63 14.48 -16.16
C PRO A 77 -16.94 13.54 -14.99
N LEU A 78 -16.78 14.03 -13.76
CA LEU A 78 -17.21 13.31 -12.56
C LEU A 78 -18.73 13.15 -12.59
N ASN A 79 -19.20 11.94 -12.94
CA ASN A 79 -20.62 11.59 -12.94
C ASN A 79 -21.05 11.01 -11.59
N SER A 80 -22.35 10.86 -11.38
CA SER A 80 -22.92 10.30 -10.15
C SER A 80 -22.49 8.86 -9.89
N SER A 81 -22.24 8.07 -10.93
CA SER A 81 -21.77 6.68 -10.81
C SER A 81 -20.37 6.61 -10.19
N ILE A 82 -19.43 7.44 -10.66
CA ILE A 82 -18.07 7.53 -10.11
C ILE A 82 -18.12 8.03 -8.68
N MET A 83 -18.94 9.06 -8.39
CA MET A 83 -19.14 9.55 -7.02
C MET A 83 -19.66 8.46 -6.07
N LEU A 84 -20.61 7.63 -6.52
CA LEU A 84 -21.11 6.51 -5.73
C LEU A 84 -20.03 5.46 -5.47
N LYS A 85 -19.19 5.15 -6.47
CA LYS A 85 -18.04 4.25 -6.30
C LYS A 85 -17.03 4.79 -5.29
N ILE A 86 -16.73 6.10 -5.34
CA ILE A 86 -15.84 6.76 -4.37
C ILE A 86 -16.47 6.77 -2.96
N LEU A 87 -17.78 6.99 -2.85
CA LEU A 87 -18.49 6.88 -1.56
C LEU A 87 -18.37 5.47 -0.97
N PHE A 88 -18.60 4.44 -1.79
CA PHE A 88 -18.44 3.04 -1.37
C PHE A 88 -17.00 2.73 -0.96
N LEU A 89 -16.02 3.18 -1.74
CA LEU A 89 -14.60 3.11 -1.41
C LEU A 89 -14.30 3.82 -0.07
N GLY A 90 -14.92 4.97 0.18
CA GLY A 90 -14.80 5.72 1.44
C GLY A 90 -15.38 4.97 2.63
N ILE A 91 -16.51 4.28 2.47
CA ILE A 91 -17.09 3.40 3.50
C ILE A 91 -16.14 2.25 3.83
N VAL A 92 -15.68 1.52 2.80
CA VAL A 92 -14.73 0.41 2.98
C VAL A 92 -13.44 0.90 3.64
N GLY A 93 -12.92 2.04 3.18
CA GLY A 93 -11.72 2.64 3.74
C GLY A 93 -11.89 3.07 5.19
N TYR A 94 -12.97 3.78 5.52
CA TYR A 94 -13.25 4.15 6.90
C TYR A 94 -13.36 2.93 7.81
N THR A 95 -14.13 1.91 7.40
CA THR A 95 -14.28 0.66 8.16
C THR A 95 -12.94 -0.05 8.32
N SER A 96 -12.12 -0.14 7.27
CA SER A 96 -10.78 -0.72 7.35
C SER A 96 -9.91 0.00 8.39
N GLN A 97 -9.86 1.33 8.33
CA GLN A 97 -9.02 2.15 9.20
C GLN A 97 -9.46 2.11 10.66
N ILE A 98 -10.77 2.18 10.94
CA ILE A 98 -11.24 2.09 12.33
C ILE A 98 -10.99 0.69 12.92
N MET A 99 -11.14 -0.37 12.12
CA MET A 99 -10.82 -1.74 12.54
C MET A 99 -9.31 -1.87 12.79
N GLY A 100 -8.46 -1.32 11.92
CA GLY A 100 -7.01 -1.36 12.09
C GLY A 100 -6.51 -0.62 13.31
N TYR A 101 -6.92 0.63 13.48
CA TYR A 101 -6.57 1.43 14.66
C TYR A 101 -7.16 0.86 15.95
N THR A 102 -8.35 0.26 15.89
CA THR A 102 -8.91 -0.50 17.03
C THR A 102 -8.04 -1.71 17.36
N GLY A 103 -7.65 -2.47 16.34
CA GLY A 103 -6.81 -3.65 16.48
C GLY A 103 -5.42 -3.33 17.04
N ILE A 104 -4.80 -2.23 16.59
CA ILE A 104 -3.55 -1.71 17.17
C ILE A 104 -3.76 -1.29 18.62
N ASN A 105 -4.89 -0.65 18.95
CA ASN A 105 -5.15 -0.18 20.31
C ASN A 105 -5.32 -1.35 21.31
N TYR A 106 -5.98 -2.44 20.92
CA TYR A 106 -6.07 -3.65 21.74
C TYR A 106 -4.82 -4.54 21.67
N GLY A 107 -4.11 -4.53 20.55
CA GLY A 107 -2.87 -5.26 20.30
C GLY A 107 -1.66 -4.34 20.27
N SER A 108 -0.89 -4.41 19.18
CA SER A 108 0.34 -3.63 18.99
C SER A 108 0.62 -3.30 17.51
N PRO A 109 1.49 -2.31 17.22
CA PRO A 109 1.96 -2.04 15.86
C PRO A 109 2.66 -3.24 15.21
N THR A 110 3.42 -4.02 16.00
CA THR A 110 4.07 -5.26 15.53
C THR A 110 3.05 -6.32 15.17
N LEU A 111 1.96 -6.45 15.94
CA LEU A 111 0.86 -7.35 15.60
C LEU A 111 0.21 -6.94 14.28
N ALA A 112 -0.04 -5.64 14.07
CA ALA A 112 -0.55 -5.15 12.79
C ALA A 112 0.40 -5.47 11.64
N SER A 113 1.71 -5.33 11.87
CA SER A 113 2.75 -5.69 10.89
C SER A 113 2.81 -7.20 10.61
N ALA A 114 2.43 -8.05 11.58
CA ALA A 114 2.34 -9.50 11.38
C ALA A 114 1.05 -9.91 10.66
N MET A 115 -0.07 -9.21 10.91
CA MET A 115 -1.34 -9.48 10.24
C MET A 115 -1.34 -9.01 8.77
N SER A 116 -0.48 -8.04 8.42
CA SER A 116 -0.32 -7.55 7.04
C SER A 116 0.11 -8.65 6.06
N ASN A 117 0.73 -9.73 6.54
CA ASN A 117 1.12 -10.89 5.76
C ASN A 117 -0.06 -11.61 5.10
N LEU A 118 -1.29 -11.36 5.58
CA LEU A 118 -2.51 -11.89 4.97
C LEU A 118 -2.88 -11.16 3.67
N ALA A 119 -2.43 -9.90 3.51
CA ALA A 119 -2.84 -9.05 2.40
C ALA A 119 -2.49 -9.61 1.00
N PRO A 120 -1.28 -10.15 0.72
CA PRO A 120 -0.99 -10.78 -0.56
C PRO A 120 -1.94 -11.93 -0.91
N ALA A 121 -2.22 -12.81 0.06
CA ALA A 121 -3.07 -13.98 -0.15
C ALA A 121 -4.52 -13.57 -0.47
N TYR A 122 -5.11 -12.68 0.34
CA TYR A 122 -6.44 -12.15 0.09
C TYR A 122 -6.52 -11.36 -1.22
N THR A 123 -5.51 -10.56 -1.52
CA THR A 123 -5.45 -9.79 -2.77
C THR A 123 -5.38 -10.70 -3.99
N PHE A 124 -4.58 -11.76 -3.95
CA PHE A 124 -4.51 -12.71 -5.04
C PHE A 124 -5.86 -13.38 -5.29
N VAL A 125 -6.48 -13.93 -4.23
CA VAL A 125 -7.80 -14.59 -4.33
C VAL A 125 -8.85 -13.64 -4.92
N LEU A 126 -8.94 -12.42 -4.39
CA LEU A 126 -9.91 -11.44 -4.89
C LEU A 126 -9.57 -10.98 -6.31
N ALA A 127 -8.30 -10.76 -6.66
CA ALA A 127 -7.90 -10.41 -8.02
C ALA A 127 -8.29 -11.47 -9.05
N VAL A 128 -8.26 -12.76 -8.68
CA VAL A 128 -8.77 -13.86 -9.52
C VAL A 128 -10.29 -13.80 -9.66
N ILE A 129 -11.02 -13.63 -8.56
CA ILE A 129 -12.49 -13.53 -8.55
C ILE A 129 -12.97 -12.37 -9.44
N PHE A 130 -12.33 -11.20 -9.32
CA PHE A 130 -12.66 -10.01 -10.10
C PHE A 130 -12.01 -9.99 -11.50
N ARG A 131 -11.39 -11.09 -11.94
CA ARG A 131 -10.75 -11.26 -13.26
C ARG A 131 -9.68 -10.20 -13.57
N MET A 132 -8.98 -9.72 -12.53
CA MET A 132 -7.86 -8.80 -12.63
C MET A 132 -6.52 -9.52 -12.83
N GLU A 133 -6.45 -10.82 -12.53
CA GLU A 133 -5.31 -11.69 -12.82
C GLU A 133 -5.82 -12.94 -13.57
N LYS A 134 -5.14 -13.30 -14.66
CA LYS A 134 -5.40 -14.56 -15.38
C LYS A 134 -4.51 -15.65 -14.78
N VAL A 135 -5.09 -16.63 -14.11
CA VAL A 135 -4.34 -17.76 -13.57
C VAL A 135 -4.22 -18.85 -14.64
N ALA A 136 -3.16 -18.76 -15.44
CA ALA A 136 -2.69 -19.92 -16.19
C ALA A 136 -1.71 -20.68 -15.27
N LEU A 137 -2.18 -21.70 -14.55
CA LEU A 137 -1.35 -22.51 -13.64
C LEU A 137 -0.16 -23.20 -14.33
N SER A 138 -0.21 -23.32 -15.66
CA SER A 138 0.89 -23.80 -16.50
C SER A 138 2.00 -22.76 -16.72
N SER A 139 1.74 -21.47 -16.49
CA SER A 139 2.72 -20.41 -16.73
C SER A 139 3.77 -20.37 -15.63
N THR A 140 5.02 -20.20 -16.04
CA THR A 140 6.15 -20.06 -15.10
C THR A 140 6.05 -18.80 -14.24
N SER A 141 5.43 -17.73 -14.77
CA SER A 141 5.14 -16.51 -13.99
C SER A 141 4.15 -16.79 -12.85
N SER A 142 2.98 -17.35 -13.16
CA SER A 142 1.94 -17.60 -12.16
C SER A 142 2.44 -18.53 -11.05
N ARG A 143 3.23 -19.56 -11.41
CA ARG A 143 3.88 -20.43 -10.43
C ARG A 143 4.89 -19.69 -9.54
N ALA A 144 5.72 -18.82 -10.12
CA ALA A 144 6.68 -18.01 -9.36
C ALA A 144 5.96 -17.05 -8.39
N LYS A 145 4.86 -16.42 -8.83
CA LYS A 145 4.08 -15.53 -7.96
C LYS A 145 3.48 -16.25 -6.75
N ILE A 146 2.88 -17.43 -6.97
CA ILE A 146 2.29 -18.23 -5.91
C ILE A 146 3.39 -18.71 -4.94
N ALA A 147 4.48 -19.28 -5.48
CA ALA A 147 5.58 -19.77 -4.66
C ALA A 147 6.25 -18.66 -3.85
N GLY A 148 6.56 -17.52 -4.48
CA GLY A 148 7.15 -16.36 -3.80
C GLY A 148 6.25 -15.79 -2.70
N THR A 149 4.93 -15.78 -2.92
CA THR A 149 3.95 -15.36 -1.89
C THR A 149 3.98 -16.31 -0.69
N ILE A 150 3.96 -17.63 -0.92
CA ILE A 150 4.05 -18.63 0.15
C ILE A 150 5.37 -18.46 0.92
N VAL A 151 6.50 -18.34 0.21
CA VAL A 151 7.82 -18.14 0.82
C VAL A 151 7.85 -16.86 1.66
N SER A 152 7.31 -15.75 1.16
CA SER A 152 7.29 -14.48 1.89
C SER A 152 6.44 -14.57 3.17
N ILE A 153 5.28 -15.23 3.11
CA ILE A 153 4.41 -15.44 4.28
C ILE A 153 5.11 -16.35 5.29
N SER A 154 5.77 -17.43 4.85
CA SER A 154 6.56 -18.30 5.72
C SER A 154 7.70 -17.54 6.40
N GLY A 155 8.43 -16.69 5.68
CA GLY A 155 9.47 -15.83 6.26
C GLY A 155 8.92 -14.91 7.34
N ALA A 156 7.73 -14.35 7.12
CA ALA A 156 7.09 -13.49 8.10
C ALA A 156 6.59 -14.23 9.35
N PHE A 157 6.13 -15.46 9.21
CA PHE A 157 5.85 -16.34 10.36
C PHE A 157 7.12 -16.65 11.15
N ILE A 158 8.26 -16.85 10.49
CA ILE A 158 9.56 -17.03 11.16
C ILE A 158 9.93 -15.78 11.96
N VAL A 159 9.81 -14.57 11.39
CA VAL A 159 10.06 -13.32 12.14
C VAL A 159 9.17 -13.22 13.39
N THR A 160 7.92 -13.69 13.30
CA THR A 160 6.93 -13.56 14.37
C THR A 160 7.10 -14.61 15.47
N PHE A 161 7.32 -15.88 15.10
CA PHE A 161 7.27 -17.00 16.04
C PHE A 161 8.64 -17.56 16.43
N TYR A 162 9.67 -17.35 15.61
CA TYR A 162 11.00 -17.86 15.88
C TYR A 162 11.93 -16.71 16.32
N LYS A 163 12.32 -16.69 17.60
CA LYS A 163 13.35 -15.77 18.10
C LYS A 163 14.76 -16.31 17.81
N GLY A 164 15.07 -17.53 18.24
CA GLY A 164 16.44 -18.06 18.16
C GLY A 164 17.43 -17.31 19.09
N GLN A 165 18.72 -17.42 18.82
CA GLN A 165 19.80 -16.82 19.63
C GLN A 165 19.88 -15.29 19.46
N SER A 166 20.20 -14.56 20.54
CA SER A 166 20.46 -13.12 20.50
C SER A 166 21.85 -12.82 19.90
N ILE A 167 21.93 -11.91 18.94
CA ILE A 167 23.16 -11.62 18.17
C ILE A 167 23.84 -10.34 18.65
N SER A 168 23.13 -9.43 19.31
CA SER A 168 23.71 -8.22 19.90
C SER A 168 23.34 -8.07 21.38
N SER A 169 24.37 -8.03 22.21
CA SER A 169 24.30 -7.71 23.64
C SER A 169 24.64 -6.24 23.84
N THR A 170 23.65 -5.35 23.69
CA THR A 170 23.81 -3.98 24.23
C THR A 170 23.75 -4.11 25.76
N PRO A 171 24.68 -3.53 26.55
CA PRO A 171 24.60 -3.61 28.01
C PRO A 171 23.34 -2.87 28.45
N SER A 172 22.35 -3.60 28.93
CA SER A 172 21.09 -3.03 29.39
C SER A 172 21.30 -2.32 30.72
N SER A 173 21.02 -1.02 30.76
CA SER A 173 20.54 -0.42 32.00
C SER A 173 19.18 -1.08 32.32
N PRO A 174 18.92 -1.53 33.55
CA PRO A 174 17.72 -2.28 33.86
C PRO A 174 16.53 -1.32 34.01
N VAL A 175 15.99 -0.85 32.89
CA VAL A 175 14.61 -0.36 32.87
C VAL A 175 13.76 -1.52 32.39
N SER A 176 13.48 -2.42 33.31
CA SER A 176 12.54 -3.53 33.17
C SER A 176 11.10 -3.01 33.06
N LEU A 177 10.79 -2.34 31.96
CA LEU A 177 9.41 -1.96 31.60
C LEU A 177 8.69 -3.07 30.80
N HIS A 178 9.33 -4.22 30.60
CA HIS A 178 8.82 -5.30 29.75
C HIS A 178 8.01 -6.38 30.51
N ASN A 179 8.14 -6.49 31.84
CA ASN A 179 7.59 -7.65 32.58
C ASN A 179 6.32 -7.38 33.41
N SER A 180 5.77 -6.17 33.43
CA SER A 180 4.54 -5.87 34.21
C SER A 180 3.25 -5.78 33.38
N LEU A 181 3.33 -5.94 32.05
CA LEU A 181 2.17 -5.86 31.14
C LEU A 181 1.67 -7.24 30.66
N GLN A 182 2.38 -8.33 30.95
CA GLN A 182 2.13 -9.61 30.28
C GLN A 182 0.95 -10.43 30.85
N SER A 183 0.51 -10.20 32.10
CA SER A 183 -0.60 -10.97 32.69
C SER A 183 -2.01 -10.40 32.39
N SER A 184 -2.13 -9.11 32.06
CA SER A 184 -3.41 -8.49 31.63
C SER A 184 -3.54 -8.33 30.11
N SER A 185 -2.44 -8.49 29.36
CA SER A 185 -2.36 -8.26 27.91
C SER A 185 -2.73 -9.45 27.02
N GLN A 186 -2.79 -10.69 27.52
CA GLN A 186 -3.14 -11.85 26.68
C GLN A 186 -4.60 -11.82 26.20
N SER A 187 -5.53 -11.35 27.03
CA SER A 187 -6.97 -11.26 26.71
C SER A 187 -7.26 -10.25 25.58
N ASN A 188 -6.63 -9.07 25.64
CA ASN A 188 -6.86 -8.00 24.67
C ASN A 188 -6.14 -8.23 23.33
N TRP A 189 -5.10 -9.07 23.31
CA TRP A 189 -4.35 -9.32 22.07
C TRP A 189 -5.16 -10.11 21.03
N MET A 190 -5.98 -11.08 21.48
CA MET A 190 -6.84 -11.86 20.57
C MET A 190 -7.93 -11.00 19.92
N ILE A 191 -8.56 -10.10 20.67
CA ILE A 191 -9.53 -9.17 20.08
C ILE A 191 -8.82 -8.20 19.12
N GLY A 192 -7.59 -7.78 19.46
CA GLY A 192 -6.75 -6.98 18.56
C GLY A 192 -6.45 -7.67 17.22
N SER A 193 -6.08 -8.95 17.25
CA SER A 193 -5.80 -9.72 16.02
C SER A 193 -7.06 -9.97 15.17
N LEU A 194 -8.23 -10.15 15.79
CA LEU A 194 -9.51 -10.25 15.06
C LEU A 194 -9.81 -8.95 14.29
N PHE A 195 -9.70 -7.80 14.95
CA PHE A 195 -9.90 -6.50 14.30
C PHE A 195 -8.91 -6.24 13.16
N LEU A 196 -7.64 -6.58 13.34
CA LEU A 196 -6.62 -6.49 12.30
C LEU A 196 -6.87 -7.46 11.14
N SER A 197 -7.39 -8.65 11.42
CA SER A 197 -7.76 -9.62 10.36
C SER A 197 -8.85 -9.05 9.46
N VAL A 198 -9.84 -8.36 10.05
CA VAL A 198 -10.88 -7.65 9.29
C VAL A 198 -10.29 -6.49 8.49
N GLU A 199 -9.41 -5.67 9.08
CA GLU A 199 -8.70 -4.61 8.36
C GLU A 199 -7.98 -5.17 7.11
N TYR A 200 -7.15 -6.20 7.28
CA TYR A 200 -6.34 -6.74 6.20
C TYR A 200 -7.12 -7.56 5.18
N PHE A 201 -8.38 -7.93 5.47
CA PHE A 201 -9.33 -8.39 4.46
C PHE A 201 -9.94 -7.22 3.67
N LEU A 202 -10.26 -6.10 4.34
CA LEU A 202 -10.83 -4.91 3.70
C LEU A 202 -9.83 -4.14 2.83
N VAL A 203 -8.53 -4.17 3.17
CA VAL A 203 -7.47 -3.50 2.38
C VAL A 203 -7.43 -4.00 0.91
N PRO A 204 -7.39 -5.31 0.62
CA PRO A 204 -7.53 -5.85 -0.73
C PRO A 204 -8.84 -5.46 -1.44
N VAL A 205 -9.97 -5.42 -0.71
CA VAL A 205 -11.25 -4.96 -1.26
C VAL A 205 -11.14 -3.50 -1.69
N TRP A 206 -10.51 -2.66 -0.86
CA TRP A 206 -10.19 -1.27 -1.19
C TRP A 206 -9.28 -1.19 -2.43
N TYR A 207 -8.23 -2.01 -2.55
CA TYR A 207 -7.36 -2.06 -3.73
C TYR A 207 -8.11 -2.32 -5.03
N ILE A 208 -9.05 -3.26 -5.01
CA ILE A 208 -9.82 -3.64 -6.20
C ILE A 208 -10.76 -2.52 -6.61
N ILE A 209 -11.54 -1.99 -5.66
CA ILE A 209 -12.46 -0.88 -5.94
C ILE A 209 -11.68 0.34 -6.46
N GLN A 210 -10.58 0.68 -5.80
CA GLN A 210 -9.70 1.78 -6.22
C GLN A 210 -9.19 1.57 -7.65
N THR A 211 -8.72 0.36 -7.98
CA THR A 211 -8.22 0.07 -9.33
C THR A 211 -9.31 0.20 -10.40
N HIS A 212 -10.55 -0.22 -10.11
CA HIS A 212 -11.68 -0.02 -11.02
C HIS A 212 -12.01 1.45 -11.23
N ILE A 213 -12.03 2.25 -10.15
CA ILE A 213 -12.24 3.70 -10.25
C ILE A 213 -11.14 4.34 -11.10
N MET A 214 -9.87 3.95 -10.91
CA MET A 214 -8.74 4.49 -11.65
C MET A 214 -8.79 4.19 -13.15
N LYS A 215 -9.42 3.08 -13.57
CA LYS A 215 -9.66 2.77 -14.99
C LYS A 215 -10.68 3.72 -15.64
N GLU A 216 -11.65 4.20 -14.87
CA GLU A 216 -12.71 5.08 -15.37
C GLU A 216 -12.36 6.57 -15.21
N TYR A 217 -11.64 6.92 -14.15
CA TYR A 217 -11.24 8.29 -13.84
C TYR A 217 -9.77 8.33 -13.40
N PRO A 218 -8.82 8.44 -14.35
CA PRO A 218 -7.39 8.31 -14.08
C PRO A 218 -6.77 9.62 -13.56
N ALA A 219 -7.29 10.16 -12.45
CA ALA A 219 -6.69 11.28 -11.73
C ALA A 219 -6.53 10.94 -10.24
N GLU A 220 -5.34 10.42 -9.91
CA GLU A 220 -5.01 9.82 -8.60
C GLU A 220 -5.33 10.79 -7.46
N LEU A 221 -4.78 12.01 -7.52
CA LEU A 221 -4.91 13.00 -6.45
C LEU A 221 -6.35 13.50 -6.27
N THR A 222 -7.14 13.53 -7.34
CA THR A 222 -8.56 13.90 -7.27
C THR A 222 -9.37 12.79 -6.59
N ILE A 223 -9.14 11.52 -6.95
CA ILE A 223 -9.82 10.39 -6.30
C ILE A 223 -9.44 10.32 -4.82
N VAL A 224 -8.16 10.50 -4.48
CA VAL A 224 -7.68 10.48 -3.10
C VAL A 224 -8.27 11.65 -2.30
N PHE A 225 -8.44 12.83 -2.90
CA PHE A 225 -9.13 13.95 -2.26
C PHE A 225 -10.57 13.59 -1.88
N PHE A 226 -11.37 13.07 -2.82
CA PHE A 226 -12.76 12.69 -2.52
C PHE A 226 -12.85 11.53 -1.52
N TYR A 227 -11.96 10.55 -1.65
CA TYR A 227 -11.84 9.43 -0.71
C TYR A 227 -11.53 9.94 0.72
N THR A 228 -10.51 10.77 0.88
CA THR A 228 -10.11 11.28 2.20
C THR A 228 -11.16 12.17 2.82
N SER A 229 -11.85 12.99 2.01
CA SER A 229 -13.00 13.80 2.43
C SER A 229 -14.15 12.92 2.92
N CYS A 230 -14.47 11.85 2.19
CA CYS A 230 -15.50 10.89 2.58
C CYS A 230 -15.17 10.17 3.88
N VAL A 231 -13.93 9.69 4.05
CA VAL A 231 -13.48 9.03 5.28
C VAL A 231 -13.53 9.99 6.46
N SER A 232 -13.07 11.23 6.29
CA SER A 232 -13.13 12.25 7.35
C SER A 232 -14.58 12.54 7.77
N PHE A 233 -15.49 12.68 6.80
CA PHE A 233 -16.92 12.90 7.07
C PHE A 233 -17.55 11.73 7.82
N LEU A 234 -17.35 10.50 7.35
CA LEU A 234 -17.86 9.30 8.03
C LEU A 234 -17.30 9.15 9.45
N ALA A 235 -16.00 9.39 9.61
CA ALA A 235 -15.35 9.39 10.91
C ALA A 235 -15.91 10.48 11.82
N ALA A 236 -16.25 11.65 11.30
CA ALA A 236 -16.80 12.75 12.09
C ALA A 236 -18.22 12.42 12.57
N VAL A 237 -19.06 11.84 11.70
CA VAL A 237 -20.40 11.37 12.06
C VAL A 237 -20.31 10.32 13.17
N VAL A 238 -19.54 9.26 12.97
CA VAL A 238 -19.41 8.19 13.98
C VAL A 238 -18.74 8.71 15.25
N GLY A 239 -17.67 9.49 15.12
CA GLY A 239 -16.96 10.10 16.23
C GLY A 239 -17.87 10.97 17.08
N PHE A 240 -18.77 11.75 16.46
CA PHE A 240 -19.72 12.59 17.20
C PHE A 240 -20.68 11.77 18.07
N PHE A 241 -21.13 10.60 17.59
CA PHE A 241 -21.99 9.72 18.38
C PHE A 241 -21.25 8.92 19.45
N VAL A 242 -20.03 8.48 19.16
CA VAL A 242 -19.24 7.61 20.05
C VAL A 242 -18.49 8.43 21.10
N GLU A 243 -17.90 9.56 20.72
CA GLU A 243 -17.05 10.40 21.56
C GLU A 243 -17.83 11.62 22.06
N GLN A 244 -18.70 11.38 23.03
CA GLN A 244 -19.62 12.39 23.57
C GLN A 244 -18.93 13.43 24.47
N ASP A 245 -17.75 13.12 25.00
CA ASP A 245 -16.98 14.05 25.83
C ASP A 245 -16.28 15.12 24.95
N PRO A 246 -16.67 16.40 25.04
CA PRO A 246 -16.05 17.47 24.25
C PRO A 246 -14.57 17.67 24.56
N SER A 247 -14.08 17.17 25.70
CA SER A 247 -12.67 17.26 26.08
C SER A 247 -11.77 16.46 25.15
N GLN A 248 -12.28 15.35 24.59
CA GLN A 248 -11.53 14.47 23.67
C GLN A 248 -11.29 15.12 22.31
N TRP A 249 -12.15 16.06 21.92
CA TRP A 249 -12.03 16.80 20.66
C TRP A 249 -11.03 17.96 20.73
N LYS A 250 -10.62 18.36 21.95
CA LYS A 250 -9.62 19.40 22.17
C LYS A 250 -8.22 18.83 21.96
N ILE A 251 -7.67 19.03 20.76
CA ILE A 251 -6.30 18.63 20.46
C ILE A 251 -5.33 19.53 21.24
N ARG A 252 -4.55 18.92 22.14
CA ARG A 252 -3.46 19.62 22.84
C ARG A 252 -2.19 19.59 21.98
N PRO A 253 -1.31 20.61 22.06
CA PRO A 253 -0.04 20.64 21.34
C PRO A 253 0.97 19.69 22.00
N ASN A 254 0.72 18.39 21.88
CA ASN A 254 1.52 17.32 22.44
C ASN A 254 1.72 16.22 21.38
N VAL A 255 2.17 15.05 21.84
CA VAL A 255 2.36 13.85 21.02
C VAL A 255 1.12 13.51 20.17
N ALA A 256 -0.10 13.76 20.66
CA ALA A 256 -1.32 13.51 19.91
C ALA A 256 -1.41 14.39 18.65
N LEU A 257 -1.12 15.69 18.77
CA LEU A 257 -1.08 16.60 17.62
C LEU A 257 0.00 16.18 16.61
N ALA A 258 1.20 15.83 17.09
CA ALA A 258 2.27 15.35 16.23
C ALA A 258 1.87 14.06 15.50
N SER A 259 1.22 13.12 16.20
CA SER A 259 0.70 11.88 15.59
C SER A 259 -0.36 12.18 14.52
N ILE A 260 -1.30 13.08 14.80
CA ILE A 260 -2.35 13.48 13.86
C ILE A 260 -1.75 14.13 12.61
N LEU A 261 -0.81 15.07 12.77
CA LEU A 261 -0.16 15.76 11.65
C LEU A 261 0.67 14.81 10.80
N CYS A 262 1.53 14.00 11.43
CA CYS A 262 2.35 13.02 10.71
C CYS A 262 1.48 12.00 9.98
N SER A 263 0.46 11.45 10.63
CA SER A 263 -0.44 10.48 9.99
C SER A 263 -1.31 11.10 8.92
N GLY A 264 -1.77 12.35 9.08
CA GLY A 264 -2.54 13.05 8.06
C GLY A 264 -1.74 13.32 6.80
N VAL A 265 -0.51 13.82 6.94
CA VAL A 265 0.36 14.15 5.79
C VAL A 265 0.96 12.90 5.17
N PHE A 266 1.68 12.09 5.95
CA PHE A 266 2.43 10.96 5.41
C PHE A 266 1.56 9.73 5.18
N GLY A 267 0.56 9.48 6.02
CA GLY A 267 -0.38 8.37 5.89
C GLY A 267 -1.55 8.71 4.98
N CYS A 268 -2.50 9.49 5.47
CA CYS A 268 -3.77 9.74 4.80
C CYS A 268 -3.62 10.44 3.44
N CYS A 269 -2.61 11.30 3.25
CA CYS A 269 -2.35 11.99 1.99
C CYS A 269 -1.33 11.24 1.12
N ILE A 270 -0.05 11.23 1.51
CA ILE A 270 1.03 10.71 0.64
C ILE A 270 0.89 9.20 0.44
N ASN A 271 0.69 8.41 1.50
CA ASN A 271 0.57 6.95 1.39
C ASN A 271 -0.59 6.55 0.46
N ASN A 272 -1.76 7.16 0.65
CA ASN A 272 -2.92 6.87 -0.19
C ASN A 272 -2.73 7.33 -1.64
N ALA A 273 -2.04 8.45 -1.88
CA ALA A 273 -1.69 8.89 -3.23
C ALA A 273 -0.73 7.92 -3.92
N VAL A 274 0.34 7.49 -3.23
CA VAL A 274 1.31 6.52 -3.76
C VAL A 274 0.66 5.16 -3.99
N HIS A 275 -0.16 4.66 -3.05
CA HIS A 275 -0.89 3.40 -3.25
C HIS A 275 -1.86 3.51 -4.43
N THR A 276 -2.61 4.59 -4.55
CA THR A 276 -3.53 4.81 -5.68
C THR A 276 -2.78 4.82 -7.01
N TRP A 277 -1.65 5.53 -7.08
CA TRP A 277 -0.78 5.56 -8.25
C TRP A 277 -0.20 4.17 -8.57
N ALA A 278 0.31 3.44 -7.58
CA ALA A 278 0.87 2.11 -7.76
C ALA A 278 -0.20 1.08 -8.18
N LEU A 279 -1.42 1.19 -7.66
CA LEU A 279 -2.56 0.37 -8.08
C LEU A 279 -2.94 0.64 -9.53
N HIS A 280 -2.96 1.90 -9.93
CA HIS A 280 -3.23 2.28 -11.32
C HIS A 280 -2.13 1.77 -12.26
N LEU A 281 -0.86 1.86 -11.85
CA LEU A 281 0.29 1.51 -12.69
C LEU A 281 0.54 0.00 -12.80
N ARG A 282 0.49 -0.75 -11.68
CA ARG A 282 0.93 -2.16 -11.59
C ARG A 282 -0.14 -3.12 -11.08
N GLY A 283 -1.28 -2.60 -10.64
CA GLY A 283 -2.40 -3.38 -10.14
C GLY A 283 -2.30 -3.80 -8.67
N PRO A 284 -3.36 -4.44 -8.14
CA PRO A 284 -3.52 -4.73 -6.72
C PRO A 284 -2.52 -5.74 -6.18
N VAL A 285 -2.21 -6.80 -6.94
CA VAL A 285 -1.27 -7.85 -6.51
C VAL A 285 0.12 -7.26 -6.28
N TYR A 286 0.58 -6.34 -7.14
CA TYR A 286 1.86 -5.65 -6.98
C TYR A 286 1.95 -4.94 -5.64
N VAL A 287 0.96 -4.10 -5.34
CA VAL A 287 0.93 -3.30 -4.11
C VAL A 287 0.90 -4.19 -2.87
N ALA A 288 0.10 -5.27 -2.89
CA ALA A 288 -0.04 -6.16 -1.75
C ALA A 288 1.24 -6.92 -1.38
N MET A 289 2.12 -7.24 -2.35
CA MET A 289 3.38 -7.95 -2.10
C MET A 289 4.33 -7.25 -1.14
N PHE A 290 4.21 -5.93 -0.99
CA PHE A 290 5.08 -5.17 -0.08
C PHE A 290 4.65 -5.31 1.38
N LYS A 291 3.41 -5.74 1.66
CA LYS A 291 2.88 -5.80 3.03
C LYS A 291 3.71 -6.70 3.97
N PRO A 292 4.18 -7.88 3.57
CA PRO A 292 5.07 -8.67 4.42
C PRO A 292 6.37 -7.99 4.83
N LEU A 293 6.83 -6.97 4.11
CA LEU A 293 8.01 -6.19 4.51
C LEU A 293 7.78 -5.47 5.86
N SER A 294 6.53 -5.15 6.20
CA SER A 294 6.21 -4.39 7.42
C SER A 294 6.71 -5.09 8.69
N ILE A 295 6.66 -6.42 8.78
CA ILE A 295 7.13 -7.12 9.98
C ILE A 295 8.65 -7.07 10.13
N ALA A 296 9.38 -7.16 9.01
CA ALA A 296 10.83 -7.04 9.01
C ALA A 296 11.26 -5.61 9.35
N ILE A 297 10.56 -4.60 8.80
CA ILE A 297 10.79 -3.19 9.13
C ILE A 297 10.48 -2.93 10.61
N ALA A 298 9.37 -3.45 11.14
CA ALA A 298 9.01 -3.30 12.55
C ALA A 298 10.09 -3.89 13.47
N ALA A 299 10.63 -5.07 13.13
CA ALA A 299 11.75 -5.67 13.87
C ALA A 299 13.01 -4.78 13.79
N ALA A 300 13.37 -4.28 12.61
CA ALA A 300 14.54 -3.41 12.45
C ALA A 300 14.39 -2.07 13.19
N MET A 301 13.22 -1.44 13.12
CA MET A 301 12.93 -0.20 13.86
C MET A 301 12.96 -0.42 15.38
N GLY A 302 12.49 -1.56 15.88
CA GLY A 302 12.60 -1.94 17.29
C GLY A 302 14.06 -1.98 17.75
N VAL A 303 14.94 -2.60 16.97
CA VAL A 303 16.38 -2.67 17.29
C VAL A 303 17.04 -1.28 17.21
N ILE A 304 16.80 -0.52 16.14
CA ILE A 304 17.50 0.76 15.88
C ILE A 304 17.01 1.87 16.83
N ILE A 305 15.71 1.96 17.07
CA ILE A 305 15.09 3.09 17.80
C ILE A 305 14.88 2.76 19.28
N LEU A 306 14.39 1.54 19.58
CA LEU A 306 14.08 1.14 20.96
C LEU A 306 15.27 0.46 21.64
N GLY A 307 16.31 0.09 20.89
CA GLY A 307 17.46 -0.65 21.42
C GLY A 307 17.13 -2.11 21.76
N ASP A 308 16.08 -2.66 21.13
CA ASP A 308 15.70 -4.06 21.34
C ASP A 308 16.82 -5.01 20.91
N THR A 309 16.89 -6.17 21.57
CA THR A 309 17.85 -7.21 21.21
C THR A 309 17.52 -7.81 19.85
N LEU A 310 18.50 -7.84 18.96
CA LEU A 310 18.35 -8.45 17.65
C LEU A 310 18.46 -9.97 17.75
N TYR A 311 17.42 -10.66 17.28
CA TYR A 311 17.28 -12.10 17.34
C TYR A 311 17.56 -12.75 15.97
N LEU A 312 18.22 -13.90 15.96
CA LEU A 312 18.58 -14.65 14.74
C LEU A 312 17.38 -14.94 13.84
N GLY A 313 16.23 -15.28 14.43
CA GLY A 313 15.03 -15.58 13.67
C GLY A 313 14.46 -14.38 12.92
N SER A 314 14.70 -13.15 13.39
CA SER A 314 14.33 -11.93 12.65
C SER A 314 15.19 -11.76 11.39
N ILE A 315 16.50 -12.07 11.45
CA ILE A 315 17.38 -12.03 10.26
C ILE A 315 16.96 -13.09 9.24
N ILE A 316 16.79 -14.33 9.70
CA ILE A 316 16.42 -15.46 8.84
C ILE A 316 15.07 -15.18 8.18
N GLY A 317 14.07 -14.78 8.97
CA GLY A 317 12.74 -14.47 8.47
C GLY A 317 12.74 -13.30 7.48
N ALA A 318 13.47 -12.22 7.76
CA ALA A 318 13.62 -11.09 6.83
C ALA A 318 14.31 -11.49 5.51
N THR A 319 15.32 -12.36 5.57
CA THR A 319 15.99 -12.90 4.39
C THR A 319 15.01 -13.72 3.54
N ILE A 320 14.19 -14.56 4.18
CA ILE A 320 13.18 -15.37 3.49
C ILE A 320 12.08 -14.47 2.87
N ILE A 321 11.64 -13.41 3.58
CA ILE A 321 10.73 -12.40 3.02
C ILE A 321 11.31 -11.79 1.75
N ALA A 322 12.59 -11.37 1.77
CA ALA A 322 13.25 -10.78 0.61
C ALA A 322 13.33 -11.75 -0.58
N ILE A 323 13.66 -13.03 -0.34
CA ILE A 323 13.67 -14.08 -1.37
C ILE A 323 12.27 -14.28 -1.97
N GLY A 324 11.25 -14.41 -1.11
CA GLY A 324 9.87 -14.57 -1.53
C GLY A 324 9.39 -13.40 -2.38
N PHE A 325 9.60 -12.18 -1.89
CA PHE A 325 9.27 -10.94 -2.60
C PHE A 325 9.96 -10.86 -3.97
N TYR A 326 11.27 -11.11 -4.04
CA TYR A 326 12.02 -11.09 -5.30
C TYR A 326 11.49 -12.13 -6.29
N THR A 327 11.09 -13.31 -5.81
CA THR A 327 10.51 -14.37 -6.65
C THR A 327 9.18 -13.94 -7.28
N VAL A 328 8.32 -13.23 -6.53
CA VAL A 328 7.05 -12.71 -7.08
C VAL A 328 7.31 -11.60 -8.09
N MET A 329 8.23 -10.69 -7.78
CA MET A 329 8.65 -9.62 -8.68
C MET A 329 9.24 -10.16 -9.98
N TRP A 330 10.05 -11.22 -9.90
CA TRP A 330 10.57 -11.92 -11.08
C TRP A 330 9.45 -12.53 -11.93
N GLY A 331 8.43 -13.13 -11.28
CA GLY A 331 7.23 -13.62 -11.98
C GLY A 331 6.50 -12.51 -12.72
N LYS A 332 6.23 -11.38 -12.04
CA LYS A 332 5.60 -10.19 -12.62
C LYS A 332 6.39 -9.62 -13.80
N ALA A 333 7.70 -9.45 -13.64
CA ALA A 333 8.55 -8.97 -14.72
C ALA A 333 8.41 -9.87 -15.94
N LYS A 334 8.45 -11.20 -15.76
CA LYS A 334 8.34 -12.17 -16.87
C LYS A 334 7.03 -12.07 -17.67
N GLU A 335 5.92 -11.69 -17.04
CA GLU A 335 4.67 -11.39 -17.77
C GLU A 335 4.82 -10.16 -18.65
N GLU A 336 5.42 -9.09 -18.13
CA GLU A 336 5.61 -7.85 -18.89
C GLU A 336 6.57 -8.04 -20.07
N TRP A 337 7.65 -8.83 -19.89
CA TRP A 337 8.53 -9.23 -21.00
C TRP A 337 7.77 -10.06 -22.04
N GLY A 338 6.91 -10.99 -21.62
CA GLY A 338 6.10 -11.78 -22.54
C GLY A 338 5.09 -10.95 -23.34
N GLU A 339 4.45 -9.95 -22.72
CA GLU A 339 3.53 -9.03 -23.41
C GLU A 339 4.28 -8.11 -24.40
N LEU A 340 5.51 -7.69 -24.07
CA LEU A 340 6.37 -6.89 -24.96
C LEU A 340 6.82 -7.70 -26.18
N ASP A 341 7.20 -8.97 -26.01
CA ASP A 341 7.56 -9.85 -27.11
C ASP A 341 6.35 -10.12 -28.03
N GLU A 342 5.17 -10.41 -27.48
CA GLU A 342 3.94 -10.60 -28.28
C GLU A 342 3.55 -9.34 -29.07
N THR A 343 3.68 -8.15 -28.49
CA THR A 343 3.40 -6.89 -29.20
C THR A 343 4.44 -6.57 -30.28
N THR A 344 5.72 -6.89 -30.03
CA THR A 344 6.79 -6.75 -31.03
C THR A 344 6.59 -7.73 -32.19
N ASP A 345 6.18 -8.96 -31.91
CA ASP A 345 5.86 -9.96 -32.94
C ASP A 345 4.63 -9.56 -33.78
N LEU A 346 3.62 -8.92 -33.19
CA LEU A 346 2.45 -8.38 -33.90
C LEU A 346 2.80 -7.18 -34.80
N GLU A 347 3.72 -6.32 -34.37
CA GLU A 347 4.24 -5.22 -35.21
C GLU A 347 5.13 -5.74 -36.35
N ILE A 348 5.87 -6.84 -36.16
CA ILE A 348 6.69 -7.46 -37.21
C ILE A 348 5.84 -8.28 -38.20
N SER A 349 4.71 -8.84 -37.75
CA SER A 349 3.82 -9.69 -38.56
C SER A 349 2.68 -8.95 -39.26
N THR A 350 2.57 -7.62 -39.11
CA THR A 350 1.79 -6.79 -40.04
C THR A 350 2.66 -6.42 -41.24
N PRO A 351 2.50 -7.04 -42.43
CA PRO A 351 3.11 -6.51 -43.63
C PRO A 351 2.49 -5.15 -43.86
N GLU A 352 3.29 -4.12 -43.70
CA GLU A 352 3.00 -2.72 -43.96
C GLU A 352 2.60 -2.55 -45.44
N LYS A 353 1.34 -2.90 -45.74
CA LYS A 353 0.72 -2.73 -47.05
C LYS A 353 0.18 -1.30 -47.10
N TYR A 354 1.06 -0.32 -47.21
CA TYR A 354 0.68 1.03 -47.63
C TYR A 354 0.55 1.06 -49.16
N PRO A 355 -0.67 1.09 -49.73
CA PRO A 355 -0.84 1.01 -51.19
C PRO A 355 -0.61 2.37 -51.89
N LEU A 356 -0.30 3.43 -51.16
CA LEU A 356 -0.43 4.82 -51.66
C LEU A 356 0.89 5.51 -52.03
N LEU A 357 2.05 4.88 -51.80
CA LEU A 357 3.36 5.46 -52.15
C LEU A 357 3.98 4.84 -53.43
N GLN A 358 3.35 3.81 -54.00
CA GLN A 358 3.88 3.12 -55.18
C GLN A 358 3.43 3.76 -56.51
N SER A 359 2.35 4.55 -56.50
CA SER A 359 1.88 5.32 -57.67
C SER A 359 2.75 6.55 -57.97
N TYR A 360 3.38 7.17 -56.96
CA TYR A 360 4.24 8.33 -57.19
C TYR A 360 5.61 7.95 -57.81
N ARG A 361 6.09 6.71 -57.56
CA ARG A 361 7.39 6.26 -58.08
C ARG A 361 7.32 5.76 -59.53
N THR A 362 6.13 5.40 -60.02
CA THR A 362 5.93 4.95 -61.41
C THR A 362 5.69 6.11 -62.36
N GLU A 363 5.08 7.22 -61.92
CA GLU A 363 4.94 8.41 -62.79
C GLU A 363 6.26 9.17 -63.02
N VAL A 364 7.20 9.14 -62.08
CA VAL A 364 8.51 9.81 -62.25
C VAL A 364 9.47 8.99 -63.13
N ALA A 365 9.29 7.67 -63.22
CA ALA A 365 10.11 6.80 -64.07
C ALA A 365 9.69 6.82 -65.55
N GLN A 366 8.48 7.30 -65.86
CA GLN A 366 7.96 7.37 -67.24
C GLN A 366 8.18 8.73 -67.91
N LYS A 367 8.90 9.64 -67.24
CA LYS A 367 9.21 11.00 -67.72
C LYS A 367 10.72 11.29 -67.81
N ARG A 368 11.55 10.26 -67.94
CA ARG A 368 12.99 10.40 -68.19
C ARG A 368 13.42 9.68 -69.45
#